data_AF-A0A8D1SY65-F1
#
_entry.id   AF-A0A8D1SY65-F1
#
_cell.length_a   1.000
_cell.length_b   1.000
_cell.length_c   1.000
_cell.angle_alpha   90.00
_cell.angle_beta   90.00
_cell.angle_gamma   90.00
#
_symmetry.space_group_name_H-M   'P 1'
#
loop_
_entity.id
_entity.type
_entity.pdbx_description
1 polymer ?
#
loop_
_entity_poly.entity_id
_entity_poly.type
_entity_poly.pdbx_seq_one_letter_code
_entity_poly.pdbx_strand_id
1 'polypeptide(L)'
;MAALDSLSLFTGLGLSEHKARETLKNTALSAQLREAATQAQQTLGSTIDKATGTLLYGLASRLRDPRRLSFLVSYIASRKIHTETQLSAALEYVRSHPLDPINTMDFEQECGVGVIVTPEQIEEAVEAAINHHRSKLLVERYHFNMGLLMASYAHVSRRGSGCAQVGRWQNDQA
;
A
#
# COMPACT_ATOMS: atom_id res chain seq x y z
N MET A 1 3.83 31.69 -10.39
CA MET A 1 3.69 31.40 -8.93
C MET A 1 3.22 29.98 -8.63
N ALA A 2 2.43 29.30 -9.48
CA ALA A 2 1.91 27.94 -9.21
C ALA A 2 2.94 26.79 -9.02
N ALA A 3 4.18 26.93 -9.51
CA ALA A 3 5.19 25.86 -9.44
C ALA A 3 5.83 25.72 -8.05
N LEU A 4 5.99 26.84 -7.32
CA LEU A 4 6.60 26.85 -5.98
C LEU A 4 5.63 26.27 -4.94
N ASP A 5 4.34 26.60 -5.05
CA ASP A 5 3.29 26.00 -4.22
C ASP A 5 3.18 24.49 -4.45
N SER A 6 3.40 24.03 -5.68
CA SER A 6 3.33 22.60 -5.98
C SER A 6 4.51 21.83 -5.40
N LEU A 7 5.70 22.43 -5.40
CA LEU A 7 6.90 21.83 -4.82
C LEU A 7 6.79 21.72 -3.29
N SER A 8 6.31 22.77 -2.62
CA SER A 8 6.07 22.77 -1.17
C SER A 8 4.93 21.83 -0.76
N LEU A 9 3.87 21.71 -1.57
CA LEU A 9 2.83 20.71 -1.38
C LEU A 9 3.40 19.29 -1.47
N PHE A 10 4.21 19.00 -2.49
CA PHE A 10 4.79 17.66 -2.68
C PHE A 10 5.79 17.28 -1.60
N THR A 11 6.65 18.21 -1.16
CA THR A 11 7.53 17.96 -0.01
C THR A 11 6.75 17.83 1.30
N GLY A 12 5.67 18.59 1.48
CA GLY A 12 4.74 18.45 2.61
C GLY A 12 4.03 17.09 2.67
N LEU A 13 3.76 16.48 1.52
CA LEU A 13 3.25 15.10 1.40
C LEU A 13 4.29 14.03 1.73
N GLY A 14 5.53 14.40 2.02
CA GLY A 14 6.60 13.47 2.38
C GLY A 14 7.48 12.99 1.22
N LEU A 15 7.38 13.62 0.04
CA LEU A 15 8.29 13.33 -1.08
C LEU A 15 9.65 14.00 -0.87
N SER A 16 10.72 13.33 -1.30
CA SER A 16 12.03 13.96 -1.37
C SER A 16 12.04 15.09 -2.40
N GLU A 17 12.86 16.12 -2.17
CA GLU A 17 12.92 17.27 -3.07
C GLU A 17 13.27 16.87 -4.52
N HIS A 18 14.12 15.84 -4.67
CA HIS A 18 14.43 15.26 -5.98
C HIS A 18 13.19 14.68 -6.67
N LYS A 19 12.43 13.82 -5.97
CA LYS A 19 11.20 13.23 -6.52
C LYS A 19 10.14 14.28 -6.80
N ALA A 20 10.00 15.29 -5.94
CA ALA A 20 9.07 16.40 -6.16
C ALA A 20 9.40 17.17 -7.45
N ARG A 21 10.70 17.44 -7.72
CA ARG A 21 11.14 18.08 -8.97
C ARG A 21 10.90 17.22 -10.20
N GLU A 22 11.09 15.90 -10.11
CA GLU A 22 10.76 14.98 -11.21
C GLU A 22 9.26 14.92 -11.48
N THR A 23 8.46 14.87 -10.42
CA THR A 23 6.99 14.89 -10.47
C THR A 23 6.48 16.16 -11.15
N LEU A 24 7.10 17.32 -10.87
CA LEU A 24 6.75 18.59 -11.51
C LEU A 24 7.03 18.63 -13.02
N LYS A 25 8.01 17.86 -13.51
CA LYS A 25 8.25 17.75 -14.96
C LYS A 25 7.10 17.04 -15.67
N ASN A 26 6.37 16.18 -14.97
CA ASN A 26 5.18 15.51 -15.50
C ASN A 26 3.92 16.31 -15.14
N THR A 27 3.42 17.09 -16.10
CA THR A 27 2.26 17.97 -15.90
C THR A 27 0.97 17.21 -15.60
N ALA A 28 0.77 16.03 -16.20
CA ALA A 28 -0.40 15.20 -15.96
C ALA A 28 -0.39 14.61 -14.54
N LEU A 29 0.74 14.01 -14.16
CA LEU A 29 0.91 13.38 -12.85
C LEU A 29 0.89 14.41 -11.71
N SER A 30 1.52 15.58 -11.91
CA SER A 30 1.48 16.66 -10.92
C SER A 30 0.08 17.27 -10.77
N ALA A 31 -0.72 17.36 -11.83
CA ALA A 31 -2.11 17.79 -11.73
C ALA A 31 -2.95 16.78 -10.94
N GLN A 32 -2.82 15.49 -11.26
CA GLN A 32 -3.56 14.42 -10.60
C GLN A 32 -3.19 14.28 -9.12
N LEU A 33 -1.89 14.40 -8.79
CA LEU A 33 -1.42 14.38 -7.42
C LEU A 33 -1.93 15.59 -6.62
N ARG A 34 -1.98 16.77 -7.24
CA ARG A 34 -2.53 17.97 -6.61
C ARG A 34 -4.01 17.79 -6.30
N GLU A 35 -4.78 17.29 -7.26
CA GLU A 35 -6.21 17.02 -7.07
C GLU A 35 -6.46 15.98 -5.96
N ALA A 36 -5.69 14.89 -5.95
CA ALA A 36 -5.77 13.88 -4.90
C ALA A 36 -5.42 14.45 -3.51
N ALA A 37 -4.39 15.30 -3.43
CA ALA A 37 -4.00 15.95 -2.18
C ALA A 37 -5.08 16.92 -1.68
N THR A 38 -5.67 17.73 -2.55
CA THR A 38 -6.76 18.64 -2.19
C THR A 38 -7.99 17.89 -1.68
N GLN A 39 -8.39 16.81 -2.35
CA GLN A 39 -9.52 15.98 -1.92
C GLN A 39 -9.24 15.27 -0.58
N ALA A 40 -8.00 14.78 -0.38
CA ALA A 40 -7.59 14.19 0.89
C ALA A 40 -7.63 15.22 2.03
N GLN A 41 -7.14 16.44 1.80
CA GLN A 41 -7.18 17.54 2.78
C GLN A 41 -8.61 17.93 3.14
N GLN A 42 -9.51 18.02 2.15
CA GLN A 42 -10.93 18.32 2.38
C GLN A 42 -11.61 17.24 3.24
N THR A 43 -11.23 15.97 3.04
CA THR A 43 -11.82 14.84 3.76
C THR A 43 -11.25 14.71 5.18
N LEU A 44 -9.94 14.91 5.37
CA LEU A 44 -9.30 14.81 6.69
C LEU A 44 -9.49 16.06 7.57
N GLY A 45 -9.71 17.23 6.97
CA GLY A 45 -9.76 18.52 7.67
C GLY A 45 -8.48 18.89 8.45
N SER A 46 -7.41 18.11 8.30
CA SER A 46 -6.18 18.14 9.08
C SER A 46 -4.96 17.87 8.20
N THR A 47 -3.76 18.03 8.76
CA THR A 47 -2.49 17.86 8.04
C THR A 47 -2.33 16.43 7.54
N ILE A 48 -2.03 16.25 6.26
CA ILE A 48 -1.75 14.93 5.67
C ILE A 48 -0.46 14.38 6.28
N ASP A 49 -0.51 13.16 6.79
CA ASP A 49 0.66 12.47 7.30
C ASP A 49 1.58 12.00 6.15
N LYS A 50 2.89 11.95 6.40
CA LYS A 50 3.88 11.56 5.36
C LYS A 50 3.62 10.16 4.79
N ALA A 51 3.12 9.23 5.61
CA ALA A 51 2.74 7.89 5.14
C ALA A 51 1.56 7.97 4.16
N THR A 52 0.57 8.81 4.46
CA THR A 52 -0.60 9.02 3.60
C THR A 52 -0.21 9.70 2.29
N GLY A 53 0.66 10.70 2.33
CA GLY A 53 1.15 11.37 1.12
C GLY A 53 1.98 10.46 0.20
N THR A 54 2.74 9.52 0.76
CA THR A 54 3.44 8.49 -0.02
C THR A 54 2.46 7.58 -0.76
N LEU A 55 1.35 7.19 -0.12
CA LEU A 55 0.30 6.39 -0.75
C LEU A 55 -0.46 7.17 -1.83
N LEU A 56 -0.75 8.46 -1.60
CA LEU A 56 -1.37 9.33 -2.61
C LEU A 56 -0.48 9.48 -3.84
N TYR A 57 0.84 9.56 -3.65
CA TYR A 57 1.80 9.52 -4.77
C TYR A 57 1.79 8.18 -5.51
N GLY A 58 1.79 7.06 -4.78
CA GLY A 58 1.65 5.73 -5.36
C GLY A 58 0.36 5.58 -6.16
N LEU A 59 -0.72 6.18 -5.69
CA LEU A 59 -2.01 6.22 -6.37
C LEU A 59 -1.94 7.07 -7.65
N ALA A 60 -1.49 8.33 -7.54
CA ALA A 60 -1.42 9.25 -8.68
C ALA A 60 -0.49 8.74 -9.80
N SER A 61 0.56 7.99 -9.45
CA SER A 61 1.50 7.44 -10.45
C SER A 61 0.98 6.21 -11.19
N ARG A 62 0.02 5.48 -10.62
CA ARG A 62 -0.48 4.21 -11.18
C ARG A 62 -1.93 4.29 -11.66
N LEU A 63 -2.69 5.28 -11.20
CA LEU A 63 -4.10 5.45 -11.52
C LEU A 63 -4.29 6.07 -12.90
N ARG A 64 -4.99 5.35 -13.78
CA ARG A 64 -5.34 5.82 -15.13
C ARG A 64 -6.75 6.42 -15.22
N ASP A 65 -7.62 6.09 -14.26
CA ASP A 65 -9.03 6.49 -14.24
C ASP A 65 -9.30 7.62 -13.24
N PRO A 66 -9.48 8.88 -13.69
CA PRO A 66 -9.70 10.01 -12.79
C PRO A 66 -11.04 9.96 -12.05
N ARG A 67 -12.06 9.26 -12.59
CA ARG A 67 -13.39 9.13 -11.96
C ARG A 67 -13.36 8.41 -10.62
N ARG A 68 -12.43 7.46 -10.46
CA ARG A 68 -12.29 6.63 -9.26
C ARG A 68 -11.24 7.17 -8.27
N LEU A 69 -10.56 8.24 -8.66
CA LEU A 69 -9.60 8.95 -7.82
C LEU A 69 -10.26 9.38 -6.51
N SER A 70 -11.41 10.05 -6.58
CA SER A 70 -12.11 10.55 -5.40
C SER A 70 -12.55 9.45 -4.45
N PHE A 71 -13.00 8.32 -5.00
CA PHE A 71 -13.34 7.14 -4.20
C PHE A 71 -12.11 6.63 -3.45
N LEU A 72 -11.02 6.31 -4.14
CA LEU A 72 -9.81 5.78 -3.50
C LEU A 72 -9.17 6.76 -2.52
N VAL A 73 -9.18 8.06 -2.83
CA VAL A 73 -8.70 9.11 -1.92
C VAL A 73 -9.50 9.14 -0.63
N SER A 74 -10.83 8.97 -0.67
CA SER A 74 -11.65 8.89 0.55
C SER A 74 -11.31 7.68 1.43
N TYR A 75 -10.95 6.53 0.83
CA TYR A 75 -10.51 5.34 1.57
C TYR A 75 -9.14 5.51 2.21
N ILE A 76 -8.20 6.15 1.49
CA ILE A 76 -6.88 6.51 2.03
C ILE A 76 -7.04 7.54 3.16
N ALA A 77 -7.89 8.55 2.95
CA ALA A 77 -8.19 9.59 3.94
C ALA A 77 -8.81 9.00 5.22
N SER A 78 -9.71 8.04 5.07
CA SER A 78 -10.33 7.30 6.18
C SER A 78 -9.38 6.29 6.83
N ARG A 79 -8.12 6.21 6.41
CA ARG A 79 -7.10 5.22 6.83
C ARG A 79 -7.50 3.75 6.64
N LYS A 80 -8.52 3.47 5.82
CA LYS A 80 -8.91 2.11 5.45
C LYS A 80 -7.82 1.44 4.62
N ILE A 81 -7.18 2.21 3.73
CA ILE A 81 -6.01 1.80 2.95
C ILE A 81 -4.80 2.54 3.49
N HIS A 82 -3.87 1.80 4.07
CA HIS A 82 -2.63 2.39 4.63
C HIS A 82 -1.36 1.61 4.25
N THR A 83 -1.49 0.52 3.48
CA THR A 83 -0.37 -0.31 3.02
C THR A 83 -0.26 -0.28 1.49
N GLU A 84 0.96 -0.38 0.95
CA GLU A 84 1.19 -0.41 -0.51
C GLU A 84 0.57 -1.66 -1.18
N THR A 85 0.50 -2.78 -0.46
CA THR A 85 -0.16 -4.02 -0.93
C THR A 85 -1.65 -3.79 -1.17
N GLN A 86 -2.34 -3.18 -0.19
CA GLN A 86 -3.76 -2.82 -0.28
C GLN A 86 -4.00 -1.82 -1.41
N LEU A 87 -3.12 -0.82 -1.56
CA LEU A 87 -3.20 0.13 -2.68
C LEU A 87 -3.05 -0.57 -4.04
N SER A 88 -2.12 -1.53 -4.14
CA SER A 88 -1.90 -2.28 -5.37
C SER A 88 -3.10 -3.17 -5.72
N ALA A 89 -3.69 -3.85 -4.72
CA ALA A 89 -4.91 -4.64 -4.87
C ALA A 89 -6.10 -3.77 -5.28
N ALA A 90 -6.27 -2.59 -4.66
CA ALA A 90 -7.32 -1.63 -5.02
C ALA A 90 -7.20 -1.15 -6.47
N LEU A 91 -5.98 -0.87 -6.93
CA LEU A 91 -5.72 -0.49 -8.32
C LEU A 91 -6.00 -1.63 -9.30
N GLU A 92 -5.70 -2.87 -8.91
CA GLU A 92 -5.99 -4.06 -9.72
C GLU A 92 -7.50 -4.31 -9.82
N TYR A 93 -8.22 -4.19 -8.71
CA TYR A 93 -9.69 -4.29 -8.65
C TYR A 93 -10.36 -3.23 -9.55
N VAL A 94 -9.89 -1.98 -9.45
CA VAL A 94 -10.42 -0.88 -10.27
C VAL A 94 -10.20 -1.13 -11.76
N ARG A 95 -9.08 -1.77 -12.13
CA ARG A 95 -8.78 -2.13 -13.53
C ARG A 95 -9.61 -3.32 -14.03
N SER A 96 -9.90 -4.29 -13.17
CA SER A 96 -10.67 -5.50 -13.54
C SER A 96 -12.17 -5.27 -13.60
N HIS A 97 -12.70 -4.30 -12.85
CA HIS A 97 -14.12 -3.97 -12.79
C HIS A 97 -14.42 -2.57 -13.36
N PRO A 98 -14.44 -2.37 -14.69
CA PRO A 98 -14.75 -1.08 -15.31
C PRO A 98 -16.23 -0.67 -15.23
N LEU A 99 -17.10 -1.54 -14.73
CA LEU A 99 -18.54 -1.30 -14.61
C LEU A 99 -18.85 -0.51 -13.33
N ASP A 100 -19.74 0.48 -13.45
CA ASP A 100 -20.34 1.20 -12.32
C ASP A 100 -21.74 0.62 -12.03
N PRO A 101 -22.16 0.45 -10.76
CA PRO A 101 -21.48 0.87 -9.52
C PRO A 101 -20.46 -0.15 -8.99
N ILE A 102 -19.39 0.36 -8.36
CA ILE A 102 -18.45 -0.46 -7.57
C ILE A 102 -19.18 -1.02 -6.35
N ASN A 103 -19.17 -2.35 -6.19
CA ASN A 103 -19.65 -2.96 -4.96
C ASN A 103 -18.62 -2.69 -3.85
N THR A 104 -18.97 -1.83 -2.90
CA THR A 104 -18.08 -1.43 -1.81
C THR A 104 -17.69 -2.62 -0.93
N MET A 105 -18.56 -3.61 -0.75
CA MET A 105 -18.26 -4.78 0.08
C MET A 105 -17.21 -5.68 -0.57
N ASP A 106 -17.39 -5.96 -1.86
CA ASP A 106 -16.46 -6.79 -2.64
C ASP A 106 -15.10 -6.09 -2.77
N PHE A 107 -15.11 -4.77 -3.00
CA PHE A 107 -13.90 -3.96 -2.98
C PHE A 107 -13.17 -4.00 -1.63
N GLU A 108 -13.88 -3.82 -0.51
CA GLU A 108 -13.27 -3.87 0.82
C GLU A 108 -12.68 -5.24 1.13
N GLN A 109 -13.36 -6.32 0.70
CA GLN A 109 -12.89 -7.70 0.85
C GLN A 109 -11.63 -7.97 0.03
N GLU A 110 -11.63 -7.64 -1.26
CA GLU A 110 -10.48 -7.83 -2.15
C GLU A 110 -9.28 -6.95 -1.75
N CYS A 111 -9.53 -5.75 -1.23
CA CYS A 111 -8.49 -4.87 -0.73
C CYS A 111 -7.99 -5.25 0.68
N GLY A 112 -8.64 -6.20 1.36
CA GLY A 112 -8.30 -6.58 2.74
C GLY A 112 -8.48 -5.42 3.73
N VAL A 113 -9.48 -4.58 3.52
CA VAL A 113 -9.80 -3.47 4.42
C VAL A 113 -10.34 -4.05 5.74
N GLY A 114 -9.68 -3.74 6.85
CA GLY A 114 -10.06 -4.27 8.18
C GLY A 114 -9.54 -5.67 8.48
N VAL A 115 -8.74 -6.28 7.60
CA VAL A 115 -8.10 -7.56 7.88
C VAL A 115 -6.83 -7.33 8.71
N ILE A 116 -6.94 -7.63 10.00
CA ILE A 116 -5.82 -7.66 10.93
C ILE A 116 -5.28 -9.09 10.91
N VAL A 117 -4.10 -9.29 10.32
CA VAL A 117 -3.39 -10.56 10.42
C VAL A 117 -2.79 -10.66 11.81
N THR A 118 -3.25 -11.64 12.57
CA THR A 118 -2.73 -11.91 13.91
C THR A 118 -1.41 -12.69 13.82
N PRO A 119 -0.51 -12.60 14.80
CA PRO A 119 0.74 -13.34 14.78
C PRO A 119 0.51 -14.86 14.71
N GLU A 120 -0.58 -15.37 15.28
CA GLU A 120 -0.92 -16.79 15.23
C GLU A 120 -1.20 -17.26 13.79
N GLN A 121 -1.88 -16.44 12.98
CA GLN A 121 -2.13 -16.75 11.56
C GLN A 121 -0.83 -16.77 10.74
N ILE A 122 0.16 -15.96 11.15
CA ILE A 122 1.48 -15.96 10.55
C ILE A 122 2.21 -17.26 10.90
N GLU A 123 2.21 -17.63 12.18
CA GLU A 123 2.85 -18.87 12.65
C GLU A 123 2.27 -20.09 11.96
N GLU A 124 0.94 -20.21 11.90
CA GLU A 124 0.25 -21.32 11.24
C GLU A 124 0.61 -21.41 9.74
N ALA A 125 0.68 -20.27 9.05
CA ALA A 125 1.05 -20.24 7.64
C ALA A 125 2.51 -20.66 7.39
N VAL A 126 3.42 -20.21 8.25
CA VAL A 126 4.83 -20.58 8.18
C VAL A 126 5.02 -22.05 8.52
N GLU A 127 4.33 -22.54 9.55
CA GLU A 127 4.34 -23.96 9.93
C GLU A 127 3.81 -24.84 8.80
N ALA A 128 2.70 -24.45 8.16
CA ALA A 128 2.16 -25.15 7.00
C ALA A 128 3.17 -25.21 5.83
N ALA A 129 3.86 -24.10 5.54
CA ALA A 129 4.88 -24.04 4.50
C ALA A 129 6.11 -24.91 4.83
N ILE A 130 6.56 -24.91 6.09
CA ILE A 130 7.64 -25.77 6.58
C ILE A 130 7.25 -27.23 6.47
N ASN A 131 6.03 -27.59 6.89
CA ASN A 131 5.53 -28.97 6.80
C ASN A 131 5.42 -29.44 5.34
N HIS A 132 5.00 -28.56 4.42
CA HIS A 132 4.93 -28.88 3.00
C HIS A 132 6.31 -29.15 2.38
N HIS A 133 7.35 -28.44 2.84
CA HIS A 133 8.72 -28.60 2.33
C HIS A 133 9.64 -29.41 3.26
N ARG A 134 9.10 -30.05 4.30
CA ARG A 134 9.85 -30.70 5.39
C ARG A 134 10.87 -31.73 4.90
N SER A 135 10.48 -32.55 3.93
CA SER A 135 11.34 -33.58 3.34
C SER A 135 12.54 -32.98 2.59
N LYS A 136 12.36 -31.85 1.91
CA LYS A 136 13.46 -31.13 1.24
C LYS A 136 14.34 -30.37 2.21
N LEU A 137 13.74 -29.73 3.22
CA LEU A 137 14.45 -29.02 4.30
C LEU A 137 15.39 -29.93 5.09
N LEU A 138 14.99 -31.18 5.35
CA LEU A 138 15.85 -32.12 6.09
C LEU A 138 17.06 -32.60 5.28
N VAL A 139 16.95 -32.66 3.95
CA VAL A 139 18.02 -33.12 3.05
C VAL A 139 18.98 -31.98 2.71
N GLU A 140 18.44 -30.84 2.28
CA GLU A 140 19.23 -29.70 1.81
C GLU A 140 19.67 -28.77 2.95
N ARG A 141 19.03 -28.86 4.13
CA ARG A 141 19.29 -28.02 5.31
C ARG A 141 19.33 -26.54 4.94
N TYR A 142 20.50 -25.91 5.02
CA TYR A 142 20.72 -24.50 4.72
C TYR A 142 20.92 -24.19 3.22
N HIS A 143 21.05 -25.20 2.36
CA HIS A 143 21.03 -25.01 0.90
C HIS A 143 19.62 -24.88 0.34
N PHE A 144 18.59 -25.18 1.14
CA PHE A 144 17.22 -25.01 0.73
C PHE A 144 16.92 -23.51 0.51
N ASN A 145 16.21 -23.20 -0.57
CA ASN A 145 15.86 -21.83 -0.89
C ASN A 145 14.77 -21.33 0.06
N MET A 146 15.20 -20.65 1.14
CA MET A 146 14.33 -20.00 2.13
C MET A 146 13.39 -18.94 1.52
N GLY A 147 13.67 -18.46 0.30
CA GLY A 147 12.78 -17.58 -0.45
C GLY A 147 11.42 -18.21 -0.75
N LEU A 148 11.33 -19.53 -0.84
CA LEU A 148 10.05 -20.25 -1.00
C LEU A 148 9.16 -20.11 0.25
N LEU A 149 9.75 -20.18 1.45
CA LEU A 149 9.04 -19.99 2.72
C LEU A 149 8.59 -18.53 2.89
N MET A 150 9.43 -17.58 2.46
CA MET A 150 9.10 -16.16 2.46
C MET A 150 7.99 -15.83 1.44
N ALA A 151 7.90 -16.54 0.32
CA ALA A 151 6.83 -16.37 -0.65
C ALA A 151 5.46 -16.79 -0.07
N SER A 152 5.41 -17.91 0.65
CA SER A 152 4.19 -18.33 1.39
C SER A 152 3.81 -17.33 2.48
N TYR A 153 4.80 -16.82 3.23
CA TYR A 153 4.58 -15.76 4.21
C TYR A 153 4.04 -14.48 3.54
N ALA A 154 4.63 -14.05 2.43
CA ALA A 154 4.22 -12.86 1.70
C ALA A 154 2.78 -12.96 1.18
N HIS A 155 2.32 -14.17 0.84
CA HIS A 155 0.94 -14.39 0.42
C HIS A 155 -0.07 -14.20 1.56
N VAL A 156 0.26 -14.65 2.78
CA VAL A 156 -0.57 -14.45 3.97
C VAL A 156 -0.50 -13.01 4.45
N SER A 157 0.71 -12.42 4.45
CA SER A 157 0.93 -11.02 4.80
C SER A 157 0.20 -10.07 3.85
N ARG A 158 0.03 -10.41 2.56
CA ARG A 158 -0.74 -9.60 1.60
C ARG A 158 -2.19 -9.38 2.01
N ARG A 159 -2.79 -10.29 2.76
CA ARG A 159 -4.16 -10.14 3.26
C ARG A 159 -4.24 -9.28 4.52
N GLY A 160 -3.14 -9.09 5.24
CA GLY A 160 -3.09 -8.28 6.45
C GLY A 160 -2.39 -6.96 6.26
N SER A 161 -2.73 -6.01 7.12
CA SER A 161 -1.98 -4.76 7.35
C SER A 161 -0.59 -4.97 8.00
N GLY A 162 0.06 -6.11 7.74
CA GLY A 162 1.18 -6.65 8.51
C GLY A 162 2.56 -6.06 8.23
N CYS A 163 2.68 -4.87 7.64
CA CYS A 163 4.00 -4.23 7.48
C CYS A 163 4.55 -3.62 8.78
N ALA A 164 3.76 -3.51 9.85
CA ALA A 164 4.13 -2.75 11.05
C ALA A 164 4.95 -3.52 12.12
N GLN A 165 5.12 -4.85 12.03
CA GLN A 165 5.73 -5.62 13.12
C GLN A 165 7.15 -6.13 12.87
N VAL A 166 7.73 -5.95 11.68
CA VAL A 166 9.13 -6.33 11.43
C VAL A 166 10.11 -5.42 12.20
N GLY A 167 9.72 -4.18 12.50
CA GLY A 167 10.56 -3.24 13.26
C GLY A 167 10.64 -3.48 14.77
N ARG A 168 9.79 -4.36 15.35
CA ARG A 168 9.80 -4.63 16.80
C ARG A 168 10.72 -5.79 17.18
N TRP A 169 10.95 -6.75 16.28
CA TRP A 169 11.85 -7.88 16.52
C TRP A 169 13.34 -7.53 16.52
N GLN A 170 13.73 -6.37 15.99
CA GLN A 170 15.13 -5.94 15.93
C GLN A 170 15.61 -5.20 17.17
N ASN A 171 14.71 -4.77 18.06
CA ASN A 171 15.07 -4.05 19.30
C ASN A 171 15.01 -4.89 20.58
N ASP A 172 14.51 -6.14 20.52
CA ASP A 172 14.51 -7.07 21.66
C ASP A 172 15.76 -7.99 21.68
N GLN A 173 16.77 -7.71 20.85
CA GLN A 173 18.08 -8.38 20.88
C GLN A 173 19.25 -7.43 21.23
N ALA A 174 18.98 -6.29 21.87
CA ALA A 174 20.01 -5.39 22.40
C ALA A 174 20.09 -5.45 23.93
#